data_AF-A0A3G2SB03-F1
#
_entry.id   AF-A0A3G2SB03-F1
#
_cell.length_a   1.000
_cell.length_b   1.000
_cell.length_c   1.000
_cell.angle_alpha   90.00
_cell.angle_beta   90.00
_cell.angle_gamma   90.00
#
_symmetry.space_group_name_H-M   'P 1'
#
loop_
_entity.id
_entity.type
_entity.pdbx_description
1 polymer ?
#
loop_
_entity_poly.entity_id
_entity_poly.type
_entity_poly.pdbx_seq_one_letter_code
_entity_poly.pdbx_strand_id
1 'polypeptide(L)'
;MRVGAKEFVVRLEELFARTKDARSVHISSKKQPYDDGSVTHAILFRVTDGGSKDRAKFSTLVPPSDILAFQDTYLTTLRTHLAENLKKRDKAKERRVDKTLAASRKKLEENDGKVKILGAKRGKGRRQRMRALRRARILRQARAQAQHPPSATQA
;
A
#
# COMPACT_ATOMS: atom_id res chain seq x y z
N MET A 1 2.04 21.31 20.02
CA MET A 1 1.45 22.65 19.84
C MET A 1 0.21 22.55 18.96
N ARG A 2 -0.90 23.22 19.29
CA ARG A 2 -2.08 23.28 18.42
C ARG A 2 -1.96 24.48 17.49
N VAL A 3 -2.22 24.29 16.20
CA VAL A 3 -2.07 25.31 15.16
C VAL A 3 -3.31 25.35 14.27
N GLY A 4 -3.55 26.50 13.63
CA GLY A 4 -4.65 26.66 12.67
C GLY A 4 -4.48 25.75 11.44
N ALA A 5 -5.56 25.46 10.73
CA ALA A 5 -5.53 24.53 9.59
C ALA A 5 -4.60 24.98 8.45
N LYS A 6 -4.58 26.28 8.14
CA LYS A 6 -3.66 26.85 7.12
C LYS A 6 -2.20 26.79 7.57
N GLU A 7 -1.94 27.20 8.81
CA GLU A 7 -0.60 27.17 9.41
C GLU A 7 -0.05 25.75 9.51
N PHE A 8 -0.91 24.77 9.77
CA PHE A 8 -0.56 23.36 9.79
C PHE A 8 0.04 22.88 8.46
N VAL A 9 -0.53 23.30 7.33
CA VAL A 9 -0.04 22.91 5.99
C VAL A 9 1.32 23.56 5.73
N VAL A 10 1.48 24.85 6.03
CA VAL A 10 2.77 25.56 5.85
C VAL A 10 3.88 24.92 6.67
N ARG A 11 3.64 24.65 7.96
CA ARG A 11 4.62 23.97 8.82
C ARG A 11 4.91 22.54 8.38
N LEU A 12 3.94 21.87 7.75
CA LEU A 12 4.13 20.54 7.19
C LEU A 12 5.05 20.55 5.96
N GLU A 13 4.92 21.56 5.10
CA GLU A 13 5.82 21.77 3.95
C GLU A 13 7.26 22.03 4.41
N GLU A 14 7.43 22.94 5.37
CA GLU A 14 8.74 23.21 5.99
C GLU A 14 9.35 21.95 6.61
N LEU A 15 8.53 21.13 7.26
CA LEU A 15 8.98 19.89 7.85
C LEU A 15 9.48 18.91 6.78
N PHE A 16 8.73 18.72 5.69
CA PHE A 16 9.16 17.86 4.59
C PHE A 16 10.46 18.33 3.93
N ALA A 17 10.62 19.65 3.75
CA ALA A 17 11.86 20.22 3.23
C ALA A 17 13.05 19.93 4.16
N ARG A 18 12.85 20.08 5.48
CA ARG A 18 13.89 19.82 6.48
C ARG A 18 14.25 18.33 6.61
N THR A 19 13.29 17.42 6.44
CA THR A 19 13.49 15.98 6.65
C THR A 19 13.84 15.21 5.38
N LYS A 20 14.19 15.87 4.27
CA LYS A 20 14.40 15.23 2.97
C LYS A 20 15.45 14.12 2.99
N ASP A 21 16.56 14.35 3.69
CA ASP A 21 17.72 13.45 3.61
C ASP A 21 17.78 12.42 4.75
N ALA A 22 17.30 12.78 5.94
CA ALA A 22 17.48 11.96 7.14
C ALA A 22 16.40 12.26 8.18
N ARG A 23 15.18 11.73 7.99
CA ARG A 23 14.15 11.48 9.03
C ARG A 23 12.85 10.96 8.40
N SER A 24 12.01 10.36 9.22
CA SER A 24 10.64 9.99 8.86
C SER A 24 9.66 10.96 9.49
N VAL A 25 8.69 11.43 8.72
CA VAL A 25 7.57 12.23 9.23
C VAL A 25 6.38 11.31 9.47
N HIS A 26 5.88 11.29 10.70
CA HIS A 26 4.69 10.55 11.08
C HIS A 26 3.49 11.48 11.16
N ILE A 27 2.44 11.15 10.41
CA ILE A 27 1.16 11.86 10.42
C ILE A 27 0.08 10.90 10.89
N SER A 28 -0.74 11.34 11.84
CA SER A 28 -1.87 10.57 12.35
C SER A 28 -3.14 11.41 12.34
N SER A 29 -4.25 10.81 11.93
CA SER A 29 -5.59 11.38 12.00
C SER A 29 -6.42 10.59 13.00
N LYS A 30 -7.05 11.26 13.96
CA LYS A 30 -7.94 10.63 14.93
C LYS A 30 -9.25 11.42 15.02
N LYS A 31 -10.38 10.73 15.06
CA LYS A 31 -11.66 11.33 15.41
C LYS A 31 -11.60 11.87 16.84
N GLN A 32 -11.87 13.15 17.03
CA GLN A 32 -11.94 13.72 18.36
C GLN A 32 -13.28 13.30 18.99
N PRO A 33 -13.29 12.70 20.19
CA PRO A 33 -14.53 12.42 20.90
C PRO A 33 -15.20 13.73 21.32
N TYR A 34 -16.51 13.64 21.57
CA TYR A 34 -17.36 14.75 22.01
C TYR A 34 -16.79 15.40 23.27
N ASP A 35 -16.55 16.71 23.25
CA ASP A 35 -16.60 17.54 24.46
C ASP A 35 -18.00 18.16 24.46
N ASP A 36 -18.79 17.81 25.48
CA ASP A 36 -19.97 18.52 25.98
C ASP A 36 -20.85 19.27 24.94
N GLY A 37 -21.63 18.51 24.17
CA GLY A 37 -22.83 19.05 23.48
C GLY A 37 -22.75 19.23 21.96
N SER A 38 -21.57 19.17 21.30
CA SER A 38 -21.46 19.48 19.87
C SER A 38 -21.57 18.26 18.92
N VAL A 39 -22.67 18.16 18.15
CA VAL A 39 -23.09 17.01 17.29
C VAL A 39 -22.07 16.64 16.18
N THR A 40 -20.98 17.39 16.04
CA THR A 40 -20.13 17.36 14.87
C THR A 40 -18.75 16.78 15.17
N HIS A 41 -18.39 15.72 14.44
CA HIS A 41 -17.14 15.02 14.62
C HIS A 41 -15.99 15.77 13.95
N ALA A 42 -15.25 16.55 14.74
CA ALA A 42 -13.99 17.13 14.30
C ALA A 42 -12.89 16.05 14.20
N ILE A 43 -11.97 16.23 13.25
CA ILE A 43 -10.82 15.33 13.04
C ILE A 43 -9.55 16.03 13.53
N LEU A 44 -8.80 15.33 14.38
CA LEU A 44 -7.53 15.79 14.92
C LEU A 44 -6.37 15.18 14.12
N PHE A 45 -5.61 16.03 13.45
CA PHE A 45 -4.39 15.68 12.75
C PHE A 45 -3.18 15.98 13.64
N ARG A 46 -2.23 15.05 13.75
CA ARG A 46 -0.98 15.21 14.50
C ARG A 46 0.20 14.84 13.63
N VAL A 47 1.27 15.63 13.73
CA VAL A 47 2.52 15.44 13.00
C VAL A 47 3.69 15.36 13.98
N THR A 48 4.61 14.44 13.72
CA THR A 48 5.87 14.31 14.47
C THR A 48 7.01 13.80 13.59
N ASP A 49 8.22 14.32 13.75
CA ASP A 49 9.44 13.86 13.06
C ASP A 49 10.25 12.85 13.89
N GLY A 50 9.78 12.50 15.09
CA GLY A 50 10.40 11.48 15.95
C GLY A 50 11.71 11.93 16.61
N GLY A 51 12.07 13.22 16.54
CA GLY A 51 13.27 13.75 17.17
C GLY A 51 13.29 13.60 18.70
N SER A 52 14.48 13.47 19.28
CA SER A 52 14.66 13.42 20.74
C SER A 52 14.82 14.81 21.38
N LYS A 53 15.62 15.71 20.76
CA LYS A 53 15.88 17.08 21.25
C LYS A 53 15.06 18.13 20.50
N ASP A 54 15.27 18.27 19.19
CA ASP A 54 14.53 19.22 18.34
C ASP A 54 13.41 18.55 17.57
N ARG A 55 12.37 18.12 18.30
CA ARG A 55 11.21 17.44 17.69
C ARG A 55 10.15 18.41 17.19
N ALA A 56 9.82 18.33 15.92
CA ALA A 56 8.66 19.04 15.38
C ALA A 56 7.39 18.30 15.84
N LYS A 57 6.60 18.89 16.73
CA LYS A 57 5.32 18.30 17.20
C LYS A 57 4.19 19.31 17.19
N PHE A 58 3.35 19.23 16.17
CA PHE A 58 2.19 20.10 16.02
C PHE A 58 0.94 19.32 15.59
N SER A 59 -0.22 19.90 15.84
CA SER A 59 -1.51 19.28 15.58
C SER A 59 -2.56 20.32 15.23
N THR A 60 -3.52 19.95 14.40
CA THR A 60 -4.66 20.81 14.06
C THR A 60 -5.97 20.06 14.23
N LEU A 61 -7.02 20.79 14.60
CA LEU A 61 -8.38 20.26 14.68
C LEU A 61 -9.17 20.85 13.53
N VAL A 62 -9.73 19.99 12.69
CA VAL A 62 -10.50 20.40 11.53
C VAL A 62 -11.96 20.08 11.77
N PRO A 63 -12.86 21.08 11.78
CA PRO A 63 -14.29 20.85 11.87
C PRO A 63 -14.80 20.21 10.57
N PRO A 64 -15.95 19.51 10.60
CA PRO A 64 -16.49 18.88 9.40
C PRO A 64 -16.95 19.89 8.34
N SER A 65 -17.21 21.14 8.68
CA SER A 65 -17.52 22.20 7.72
C SER A 65 -16.36 22.48 6.76
N ASP A 66 -15.13 22.40 7.27
CA ASP A 66 -13.93 22.86 6.57
C ASP A 66 -13.07 21.70 6.05
N ILE A 67 -13.51 20.45 6.30
CA ILE A 67 -12.71 19.24 6.03
C ILE A 67 -12.38 19.07 4.56
N LEU A 68 -13.32 19.35 3.65
CA LEU A 68 -13.13 19.20 2.21
C LEU A 68 -12.10 20.22 1.70
N ALA A 69 -12.24 21.49 2.10
CA ALA A 69 -11.30 22.55 1.74
C ALA A 69 -9.88 22.27 2.29
N PHE A 70 -9.79 21.79 3.53
CA PHE A 70 -8.52 21.37 4.13
C PHE A 70 -7.92 20.18 3.39
N GLN A 71 -8.74 19.19 3.02
CA GLN A 71 -8.30 17.98 2.33
C GLN A 71 -7.69 18.31 0.97
N ASP A 72 -8.25 19.26 0.22
CA ASP A 72 -7.72 19.64 -1.10
C ASP A 72 -6.31 20.23 -1.00
N THR A 73 -6.07 21.15 -0.04
CA THR A 73 -4.74 21.72 0.18
C THR A 73 -3.77 20.69 0.76
N TYR A 74 -4.21 19.95 1.78
CA TYR A 74 -3.39 18.93 2.45
C TYR A 74 -2.96 17.79 1.51
N LEU A 75 -3.89 17.21 0.74
CA LEU A 75 -3.56 16.12 -0.18
C LEU A 75 -2.68 16.58 -1.34
N THR A 76 -2.88 17.79 -1.84
CA THR A 76 -2.03 18.36 -2.89
C THR A 76 -0.60 18.49 -2.38
N THR A 77 -0.42 19.04 -1.18
CA THR A 77 0.87 19.16 -0.50
C THR A 77 1.56 17.80 -0.35
N LEU A 78 0.84 16.79 0.17
CA LEU A 78 1.37 15.43 0.32
C LEU A 78 1.79 14.81 -1.01
N ARG A 79 0.97 14.95 -2.05
CA ARG A 79 1.27 14.40 -3.37
C ARG A 79 2.54 15.02 -3.95
N THR A 80 2.69 16.35 -3.85
CA THR A 80 3.87 17.07 -4.35
C THR A 80 5.14 16.59 -3.66
N HIS A 81 5.17 16.56 -2.32
CA HIS A 81 6.37 16.18 -1.57
C HIS A 81 6.69 14.67 -1.64
N LEU A 82 5.69 13.80 -1.68
CA LEU A 82 5.94 12.36 -1.76
C LEU A 82 6.30 11.90 -3.18
N ALA A 83 5.78 12.54 -4.23
CA ALA A 83 6.07 12.16 -5.61
C ALA A 83 7.55 12.35 -5.99
N GLU A 84 8.21 13.35 -5.43
CA GLU A 84 9.63 13.60 -5.66
C GLU A 84 10.52 12.50 -5.04
N ASN A 85 10.13 12.00 -3.86
CA ASN A 85 10.95 11.10 -3.05
C ASN A 85 10.68 9.61 -3.33
N LEU A 86 9.60 9.27 -4.04
CA LEU A 86 9.25 7.90 -4.40
C LEU A 86 9.84 7.52 -5.76
N LYS A 87 10.30 6.27 -5.88
CA LYS A 87 10.78 5.74 -7.16
C LYS A 87 9.65 5.80 -8.19
N LYS A 88 9.95 6.36 -9.36
CA LYS A 88 9.03 6.36 -10.50
C LYS A 88 8.60 4.93 -10.80
N ARG A 89 7.32 4.78 -11.13
CA ARG A 89 6.74 3.49 -11.52
C ARG A 89 7.45 2.98 -12.79
N ASP A 90 8.11 1.83 -12.67
CA ASP A 90 8.79 1.19 -13.80
C ASP A 90 7.77 0.46 -14.68
N LYS A 91 7.09 1.23 -15.53
CA LYS A 91 6.10 0.73 -16.49
C LYS A 91 6.69 -0.33 -17.43
N ALA A 92 7.99 -0.30 -17.71
CA ALA A 92 8.65 -1.29 -18.56
C ALA A 92 8.77 -2.64 -17.83
N LYS A 93 9.18 -2.63 -16.56
CA LYS A 93 9.20 -3.83 -15.72
C LYS A 93 7.80 -4.42 -15.55
N GLU A 94 6.79 -3.59 -15.29
CA GLU A 94 5.41 -4.05 -15.17
C GLU A 94 4.89 -4.66 -16.47
N ARG A 95 5.04 -3.98 -17.61
CA ARG A 95 4.66 -4.54 -18.93
C ARG A 95 5.38 -5.85 -19.22
N ARG A 96 6.64 -6.01 -18.79
CA ARG A 96 7.38 -7.27 -18.94
C ARG A 96 6.79 -8.36 -18.06
N VAL A 97 6.45 -8.04 -16.81
CA VAL A 97 5.76 -8.98 -15.90
C VAL A 97 4.41 -9.38 -16.49
N ASP A 98 3.61 -8.44 -16.97
CA ASP A 98 2.31 -8.70 -17.59
C ASP A 98 2.43 -9.59 -18.83
N LYS A 99 3.38 -9.30 -19.72
CA LYS A 99 3.69 -10.16 -20.88
C LYS A 99 4.09 -11.57 -20.45
N THR A 100 4.90 -11.72 -19.40
CA THR A 100 5.30 -13.04 -18.91
C THR A 100 4.15 -13.81 -18.27
N LEU A 101 3.25 -13.12 -17.56
CA LEU A 101 2.05 -13.71 -16.99
C LEU A 101 1.05 -14.12 -18.07
N ALA A 102 0.83 -13.26 -19.08
CA ALA A 102 -0.01 -13.57 -20.23
C ALA A 102 0.53 -14.79 -21.00
N ALA A 103 1.83 -14.83 -21.26
CA ALA A 103 2.47 -15.99 -21.88
C ALA A 103 2.37 -17.25 -21.01
N SER A 104 2.45 -17.12 -19.68
CA SER A 104 2.26 -18.26 -18.77
C SER A 104 0.81 -18.75 -18.75
N ARG A 105 -0.18 -17.86 -18.86
CA ARG A 105 -1.60 -18.21 -18.96
C ARG A 105 -1.89 -18.93 -20.28
N LYS A 106 -1.43 -18.36 -21.39
CA LYS A 106 -1.55 -18.97 -22.73
C LYS A 106 -0.93 -20.37 -22.77
N LYS A 107 0.28 -20.55 -22.20
CA LYS A 107 0.90 -21.89 -22.09
C LYS A 107 0.11 -22.86 -21.24
N LEU A 108 -0.60 -22.41 -20.21
CA LEU A 108 -1.45 -23.29 -19.42
C LEU A 108 -2.69 -23.70 -20.22
N GLU A 109 -3.32 -22.75 -20.91
CA GLU A 109 -4.48 -22.99 -21.78
C GLU A 109 -4.16 -23.99 -22.90
N GLU A 110 -3.04 -23.79 -23.61
CA GLU A 110 -2.54 -24.70 -24.66
C GLU A 110 -2.24 -26.12 -24.16
N ASN A 111 -2.05 -26.32 -22.85
CA ASN A 111 -1.78 -27.63 -22.24
C ASN A 111 -3.01 -28.16 -21.45
N ASP A 112 -4.23 -27.85 -21.87
CA ASP A 112 -5.50 -28.24 -21.22
C ASP A 112 -5.57 -27.81 -19.74
N GLY A 113 -4.97 -26.66 -19.43
CA GLY A 113 -4.86 -26.15 -18.07
C GLY A 113 -3.90 -26.94 -17.18
N LYS A 114 -3.03 -27.81 -17.72
CA LYS A 114 -2.06 -28.61 -16.96
C LYS A 114 -0.66 -28.02 -17.09
N VAL A 115 0.12 -28.12 -16.01
CA VAL A 115 1.54 -27.73 -16.04
C VAL A 115 2.34 -28.81 -16.75
N LYS A 116 3.00 -28.47 -17.86
CA LYS A 116 3.91 -29.38 -18.57
C LYS A 116 5.14 -29.70 -17.70
N ILE A 117 5.35 -30.98 -17.41
CA ILE A 117 6.50 -31.46 -16.62
C ILE A 117 7.63 -31.81 -17.60
N LEU A 118 8.59 -30.90 -17.74
CA LEU A 118 9.78 -31.07 -18.58
C LEU A 118 11.04 -31.29 -17.73
N GLY A 119 11.98 -32.09 -18.24
CA GLY A 119 13.30 -32.33 -17.65
C GLY A 119 13.51 -33.78 -17.16
N ALA A 120 14.77 -34.19 -17.09
CA ALA A 120 15.16 -35.54 -16.67
C ALA A 120 14.79 -35.84 -15.20
N LYS A 121 14.53 -37.13 -14.90
CA LYS A 121 14.22 -37.60 -13.53
C LYS A 121 15.41 -37.46 -12.57
N ARG A 122 16.64 -37.64 -13.09
CA ARG A 122 17.91 -37.56 -12.36
C ARG A 122 18.88 -36.63 -13.11
N GLY A 123 19.95 -36.20 -12.45
CA GLY A 123 20.99 -35.39 -13.08
C GLY A 123 20.52 -34.01 -13.56
N LYS A 124 21.13 -33.52 -14.65
CA LYS A 124 20.84 -32.20 -15.24
C LYS A 124 19.38 -32.13 -15.69
N GLY A 125 18.58 -31.26 -15.07
CA GLY A 125 17.14 -31.12 -15.32
C GLY A 125 16.23 -31.58 -14.19
N ARG A 126 16.74 -32.33 -13.19
CA ARG A 126 15.95 -32.75 -12.02
C ARG A 126 15.31 -31.58 -11.28
N ARG A 127 16.06 -30.48 -11.07
CA ARG A 127 15.57 -29.28 -10.36
C ARG A 127 14.41 -28.63 -11.11
N GLN A 128 14.45 -28.58 -12.44
CA GLN A 128 13.38 -28.07 -13.27
C GLN A 128 12.13 -28.95 -13.18
N ARG A 129 12.30 -30.28 -13.26
CA ARG A 129 11.23 -31.27 -13.10
C ARG A 129 10.55 -31.16 -11.73
N MET A 130 11.31 -31.07 -10.64
CA MET A 130 10.76 -30.91 -9.28
C MET A 130 9.98 -29.61 -9.12
N ARG A 131 10.44 -28.50 -9.72
CA ARG A 131 9.71 -27.22 -9.72
C ARG A 131 8.41 -27.31 -10.53
N ALA A 132 8.38 -28.04 -11.64
CA ALA A 132 7.17 -28.25 -12.42
C ALA A 132 6.15 -29.12 -11.66
N LEU A 133 6.60 -30.20 -11.01
CA LEU A 133 5.77 -31.06 -10.17
C LEU A 133 5.13 -30.28 -9.01
N ARG A 134 5.90 -29.45 -8.31
CA ARG A 134 5.39 -28.61 -7.22
C ARG A 134 4.32 -27.64 -7.72
N ARG A 135 4.55 -26.97 -8.86
CA ARG A 135 3.57 -26.07 -9.48
C ARG A 135 2.30 -26.80 -9.92
N ALA A 136 2.43 -27.98 -10.53
CA ALA A 136 1.30 -28.82 -10.91
C ALA A 136 0.44 -29.21 -9.70
N ARG A 137 1.07 -29.58 -8.57
CA ARG A 137 0.37 -29.92 -7.33
C ARG A 137 -0.42 -28.74 -6.78
N ILE A 138 0.20 -27.56 -6.68
CA ILE A 138 -0.45 -26.34 -6.18
C ILE A 138 -1.65 -25.97 -7.07
N LEU A 139 -1.49 -26.02 -8.40
CA LEU A 139 -2.58 -25.70 -9.33
C LEU A 139 -3.76 -26.67 -9.20
N ARG A 140 -3.51 -27.97 -9.01
CA ARG A 140 -4.56 -28.97 -8.77
C ARG A 140 -5.28 -28.72 -7.45
N GLN A 141 -4.54 -28.41 -6.39
CA GLN A 141 -5.12 -28.10 -5.08
C GLN A 141 -6.01 -26.85 -5.14
N ALA A 142 -5.55 -25.78 -5.79
CA ALA A 142 -6.34 -24.56 -5.97
C ALA A 142 -7.62 -24.81 -6.77
N ARG A 143 -7.57 -25.64 -7.83
CA ARG A 143 -8.78 -26.02 -8.59
C ARG A 143 -9.75 -26.87 -7.76
N ALA A 144 -9.25 -27.82 -6.98
CA ALA A 144 -10.09 -28.64 -6.12
C ALA A 144 -10.80 -27.79 -5.04
N GLN A 145 -10.10 -26.82 -4.45
CA GLN A 145 -10.70 -25.87 -3.49
C GLN A 145 -11.73 -24.94 -4.15
N ALA A 146 -11.53 -24.54 -5.41
CA ALA A 146 -12.50 -23.74 -6.14
C ALA A 146 -13.76 -24.54 -6.53
N GLN A 147 -13.65 -25.85 -6.74
CA GLN A 147 -14.77 -26.74 -7.03
C GLN A 147 -15.56 -27.15 -5.78
N HIS A 148 -14.91 -27.18 -4.62
CA HIS A 148 -15.52 -27.44 -3.32
C HIS A 148 -15.28 -26.25 -2.40
N PRO A 149 -15.99 -25.12 -2.58
CA PRO A 149 -15.89 -24.01 -1.64
C PRO A 149 -16.28 -24.53 -0.25
N PRO A 150 -15.52 -24.20 0.81
CA PRO A 150 -15.87 -24.61 2.16
C PRO A 150 -17.26 -24.08 2.46
N SER A 151 -18.20 -24.98 2.75
CA SER A 151 -19.54 -24.63 3.20
C SER A 151 -19.40 -23.67 4.36
N ALA A 152 -19.98 -22.47 4.20
CA ALA A 152 -19.98 -21.43 5.21
C ALA A 152 -20.43 -22.04 6.54
N THR A 153 -19.49 -22.12 7.48
CA THR A 153 -19.76 -22.49 8.87
C THR A 153 -20.71 -21.42 9.42
N GLN A 154 -21.99 -21.74 9.48
CA GLN A 154 -23.00 -20.90 10.12
C GLN A 154 -22.65 -20.84 11.62
N ALA A 155 -22.39 -19.63 12.11
CA ALA A 155 -22.25 -19.29 13.51
C ALA A 155 -23.46 -18.45 13.91
#